data_AF-T0YL95-F1
#
_entry.id   AF-T0YL95-F1
#
_cell.length_a   1.000
_cell.length_b   1.000
_cell.length_c   1.000
_cell.angle_alpha   90.00
_cell.angle_beta   90.00
_cell.angle_gamma   90.00
#
_symmetry.space_group_name_H-M   'P 1'
#
loop_
_entity.id
_entity.type
_entity.pdbx_description
1 polymer ?
#
loop_
_entity_poly.entity_id
_entity_poly.type
_entity_poly.pdbx_seq_one_letter_code
_entity_poly.pdbx_strand_id
1 'polypeptide(L)'
;MSTPNPGGRVLSGMRPTGRLHLGNYHGALRNWVRLQYEYECYFFIADWHMLTTGYADTAALPHYVHEVLIDWLAAGLNPGVATLFVQSHVPEHAELHLLLSMITPLSWLERVPSYKDQQEQLKDQDLTTYGFLGYPLLQSADILVYRAQHVPVGEDQVAHVELTRETARRFNHLYGREPDFEEKVERAVKALGGRNTTLYRQLRR
;
A
#
# COMPACT_ATOMS: atom_id res chain seq x y z
N MET A 1 -0.83 -28.30 10.05
CA MET A 1 -1.56 -27.25 9.30
C MET A 1 -0.69 -26.90 8.11
N SER A 2 -1.12 -27.29 6.92
CA SER A 2 -0.40 -27.07 5.66
C SER A 2 -0.32 -25.58 5.38
N THR A 3 0.88 -25.03 5.42
CA THR A 3 1.17 -23.67 4.93
C THR A 3 0.78 -23.62 3.45
N PRO A 4 -0.09 -22.70 3.01
CA PRO A 4 -0.29 -22.48 1.59
C PRO A 4 1.08 -22.12 1.01
N ASN A 5 1.55 -22.88 0.03
CA ASN A 5 2.63 -22.43 -0.84
C ASN A 5 1.94 -21.50 -1.86
N PRO A 6 1.94 -20.16 -1.66
CA PRO A 6 0.93 -19.31 -2.26
C PRO A 6 1.36 -18.88 -3.66
N GLY A 7 0.39 -18.69 -4.55
CA GLY A 7 0.60 -18.21 -5.92
C GLY A 7 1.12 -16.76 -6.03
N GLY A 8 1.94 -16.28 -5.10
CA GLY A 8 2.37 -14.89 -4.95
C GLY A 8 1.69 -14.18 -3.76
N ARG A 9 2.15 -12.97 -3.48
CA ARG A 9 1.58 -12.04 -2.49
C ARG A 9 0.59 -11.10 -3.15
N VAL A 10 -0.54 -10.94 -2.50
CA VAL A 10 -1.59 -9.98 -2.86
C VAL A 10 -1.59 -8.86 -1.83
N LEU A 11 -1.55 -7.62 -2.28
CA LEU A 11 -1.83 -6.45 -1.43
C LEU A 11 -3.08 -5.75 -1.93
N SER A 12 -4.00 -5.40 -1.03
CA SER A 12 -5.12 -4.52 -1.34
C SER A 12 -5.49 -3.68 -0.13
N GLY A 13 -5.94 -2.45 -0.35
CA GLY A 13 -6.25 -1.52 0.72
C GLY A 13 -7.58 -0.79 0.48
N MET A 14 -8.19 -0.33 1.56
CA MET A 14 -9.42 0.47 1.50
C MET A 14 -9.29 1.68 2.43
N ARG A 15 -9.71 2.85 1.95
CA ARG A 15 -9.81 4.04 2.81
C ARG A 15 -10.96 3.87 3.81
N PRO A 16 -10.79 4.28 5.07
CA PRO A 16 -11.86 4.27 6.07
C PRO A 16 -12.79 5.49 5.88
N THR A 17 -13.78 5.37 4.99
CA THR A 17 -14.76 6.43 4.68
C THR A 17 -16.11 6.25 5.39
N GLY A 18 -16.15 5.48 6.48
CA GLY A 18 -17.37 5.09 7.19
C GLY A 18 -17.80 3.64 6.89
N ARG A 19 -19.08 3.34 7.15
CA ARG A 19 -19.64 1.99 6.98
C ARG A 19 -19.60 1.55 5.52
N LEU A 20 -19.23 0.31 5.29
CA LEU A 20 -19.22 -0.27 3.96
C LEU A 20 -20.65 -0.54 3.47
N HIS A 21 -20.87 -0.38 2.17
CA HIS A 21 -22.13 -0.71 1.51
C HIS A 21 -21.94 -1.84 0.50
N LEU A 22 -23.04 -2.31 -0.11
CA LEU A 22 -23.01 -3.43 -1.07
C LEU A 22 -22.06 -3.20 -2.26
N GLY A 23 -21.89 -1.95 -2.69
CA GLY A 23 -20.86 -1.59 -3.68
C GLY A 23 -19.44 -1.98 -3.27
N ASN A 24 -19.02 -1.76 -2.01
CA ASN A 24 -17.70 -2.18 -1.52
C ASN A 24 -17.60 -3.71 -1.46
N TYR A 25 -18.68 -4.38 -1.04
CA TYR A 25 -18.75 -5.83 -0.98
C TYR A 25 -18.55 -6.47 -2.37
N HIS A 26 -19.33 -6.04 -3.36
CA HIS A 26 -19.25 -6.57 -4.72
C HIS A 26 -18.00 -6.12 -5.46
N GLY A 27 -17.51 -4.90 -5.20
CA GLY A 27 -16.34 -4.34 -5.86
C GLY A 27 -15.01 -4.91 -5.38
N ALA A 28 -14.88 -5.22 -4.09
CA ALA A 28 -13.60 -5.66 -3.51
C ALA A 28 -13.74 -6.83 -2.53
N LEU A 29 -14.58 -6.67 -1.50
CA LEU A 29 -14.59 -7.56 -0.32
C LEU A 29 -14.89 -9.02 -0.67
N ARG A 30 -15.87 -9.28 -1.56
CA ARG A 30 -16.19 -10.63 -2.04
C ARG A 30 -15.00 -11.29 -2.72
N ASN A 31 -14.21 -10.53 -3.48
CA ASN A 31 -13.01 -11.03 -4.14
C ASN A 31 -11.90 -11.30 -3.11
N TRP A 32 -11.71 -10.41 -2.14
CA TRP A 32 -10.73 -10.60 -1.07
C TRP A 32 -11.00 -11.86 -0.25
N VAL A 33 -12.27 -12.13 0.08
CA VAL A 33 -12.66 -13.35 0.82
C VAL A 33 -12.29 -14.63 0.08
N ARG A 34 -12.27 -14.61 -1.25
CA ARG A 34 -11.76 -15.73 -2.07
C ARG A 34 -10.23 -15.75 -2.06
N LEU A 35 -9.59 -14.62 -2.38
CA LEU A 35 -8.14 -14.53 -2.56
C LEU A 35 -7.34 -14.93 -1.32
N GLN A 36 -7.86 -14.66 -0.11
CA GLN A 36 -7.17 -14.99 1.15
C GLN A 36 -6.86 -16.49 1.33
N TYR A 37 -7.52 -17.37 0.58
CA TYR A 37 -7.28 -18.82 0.61
C TYR A 37 -6.42 -19.31 -0.56
N GLU A 38 -6.15 -18.45 -1.55
CA GLU A 38 -5.39 -18.77 -2.76
C GLU A 38 -3.98 -18.17 -2.75
N TYR A 39 -3.80 -17.05 -2.04
CA TYR A 39 -2.58 -16.24 -2.02
C TYR A 39 -2.16 -15.87 -0.60
N GLU A 40 -0.92 -15.41 -0.45
CA GLU A 40 -0.50 -14.73 0.78
C GLU A 40 -1.03 -13.29 0.74
N CYS A 41 -2.13 -13.05 1.44
CA CYS A 41 -2.86 -11.79 1.37
C CYS A 41 -2.50 -10.82 2.50
N TYR A 42 -2.31 -9.57 2.10
CA TYR A 42 -2.13 -8.41 2.96
C TYR A 42 -3.28 -7.43 2.66
N PHE A 43 -4.16 -7.21 3.63
CA PHE A 43 -5.27 -6.26 3.51
C PHE A 43 -5.13 -5.16 4.54
N PHE A 44 -5.21 -3.91 4.11
CA PHE A 44 -4.91 -2.79 5.00
C PHE A 44 -5.90 -1.64 4.93
N ILE A 45 -6.19 -1.08 6.10
CA ILE A 45 -7.01 0.12 6.22
C ILE A 45 -6.09 1.31 5.97
N ALA A 46 -6.34 2.00 4.86
CA ALA A 46 -5.50 3.07 4.32
C ALA A 46 -5.84 4.42 4.98
N ASP A 47 -5.54 4.56 6.27
CA ASP A 47 -5.91 5.72 7.08
C ASP A 47 -5.09 6.98 6.75
N TRP A 48 -3.80 6.87 6.40
CA TRP A 48 -3.05 8.03 5.88
C TRP A 48 -3.54 8.50 4.51
N HIS A 49 -3.99 7.59 3.64
CA HIS A 49 -4.66 7.98 2.39
C HIS A 49 -5.99 8.69 2.62
N MET A 50 -6.63 8.53 3.78
CA MET A 50 -7.82 9.32 4.10
C MET A 50 -7.45 10.78 4.40
N LEU A 51 -6.26 11.02 4.97
CA LEU A 51 -5.80 12.37 5.30
C LEU A 51 -5.51 13.23 4.06
N THR A 52 -5.26 12.63 2.89
CA THR A 52 -4.93 13.39 1.66
C THR A 52 -6.10 14.24 1.16
N THR A 53 -7.33 13.85 1.49
CA THR A 53 -8.57 14.62 1.21
C THR A 53 -9.32 15.03 2.49
N GLY A 54 -9.12 14.32 3.60
CA GLY A 54 -9.84 14.53 4.86
C GLY A 54 -9.01 15.20 5.97
N TYR A 55 -7.91 15.89 5.65
CA TYR A 55 -7.01 16.45 6.67
C TYR A 55 -7.67 17.48 7.60
N ALA A 56 -8.74 18.15 7.15
CA ALA A 56 -9.38 19.23 7.90
C ALA A 56 -10.22 18.76 9.11
N ASP A 57 -10.79 17.55 9.04
CA ASP A 57 -11.53 16.94 10.15
C ASP A 57 -11.23 15.44 10.23
N THR A 58 -10.43 15.08 11.23
CA THR A 58 -9.97 13.71 11.47
C THR A 58 -10.65 13.06 12.68
N ALA A 59 -11.60 13.74 13.33
CA ALA A 59 -12.16 13.30 14.61
C ALA A 59 -12.88 11.94 14.49
N ALA A 60 -13.52 11.69 13.34
CA ALA A 60 -14.22 10.43 13.07
C ALA A 60 -13.31 9.31 12.55
N LEU A 61 -12.08 9.61 12.13
CA LEU A 61 -11.19 8.64 11.48
C LEU A 61 -10.92 7.38 12.33
N PRO A 62 -10.60 7.47 13.64
CA PRO A 62 -10.40 6.28 14.46
C PRO A 62 -11.65 5.39 14.51
N HIS A 63 -12.84 6.02 14.59
CA HIS A 63 -14.09 5.28 14.58
C HIS A 63 -14.33 4.55 13.25
N TYR A 64 -14.05 5.20 12.12
CA TYR A 64 -14.19 4.57 10.80
C TYR A 64 -13.20 3.41 10.58
N VAL A 65 -11.99 3.49 11.12
CA VAL A 65 -11.04 2.36 11.09
C VAL A 65 -11.65 1.14 11.79
N HIS A 66 -12.28 1.33 12.96
CA HIS A 66 -12.95 0.25 13.67
C HIS A 66 -14.16 -0.31 12.92
N GLU A 67 -15.04 0.55 12.37
CA GLU A 67 -16.21 0.10 11.61
C GLU A 67 -15.81 -0.72 10.37
N VAL A 68 -14.79 -0.26 9.62
CA VAL A 68 -14.30 -0.99 8.44
C VAL A 68 -13.72 -2.35 8.83
N LEU A 69 -12.95 -2.42 9.92
CA LEU A 69 -12.43 -3.71 10.40
C LEU A 69 -13.56 -4.66 10.78
N ILE A 70 -14.60 -4.17 11.46
CA ILE A 70 -15.79 -4.97 11.82
C ILE A 70 -16.47 -5.49 10.54
N ASP A 71 -16.69 -4.63 9.55
CA ASP A 71 -17.33 -5.01 8.28
C ASP A 71 -16.50 -6.06 7.51
N TRP A 72 -15.17 -5.94 7.53
CA TRP A 72 -14.26 -6.91 6.91
C TRP A 72 -14.38 -8.29 7.55
N LEU A 73 -14.35 -8.35 8.88
CA LEU A 73 -14.50 -9.60 9.63
C LEU A 73 -15.89 -10.21 9.42
N ALA A 74 -16.93 -9.38 9.46
CA ALA A 74 -18.32 -9.80 9.23
C ALA A 74 -18.54 -10.35 7.80
N ALA A 75 -17.84 -9.79 6.81
CA ALA A 75 -17.90 -10.26 5.42
C ALA A 75 -17.12 -11.57 5.19
N GLY A 76 -16.28 -12.00 6.13
CA GLY A 76 -15.57 -13.28 6.08
C GLY A 76 -14.06 -13.19 5.86
N LEU A 77 -13.43 -12.01 6.02
CA LEU A 77 -11.98 -11.95 6.13
C LEU A 77 -11.53 -12.56 7.46
N ASN A 78 -10.52 -13.42 7.39
CA ASN A 78 -10.05 -14.18 8.53
C ASN A 78 -8.57 -13.84 8.83
N PRO A 79 -8.26 -13.20 9.98
CA PRO A 79 -6.89 -12.83 10.34
C PRO A 79 -5.99 -14.04 10.63
N GLY A 80 -6.54 -15.26 10.72
CA GLY A 80 -5.78 -16.50 10.81
C GLY A 80 -5.22 -16.99 9.48
N VAL A 81 -5.66 -16.43 8.34
CA VAL A 81 -5.18 -16.81 6.99
C VAL A 81 -4.63 -15.64 6.17
N ALA A 82 -5.04 -14.41 6.47
CA ALA A 82 -4.51 -13.20 5.84
C ALA A 82 -4.03 -12.19 6.89
N THR A 83 -3.08 -11.34 6.51
CA THR A 83 -2.59 -10.25 7.36
C THR A 83 -3.52 -9.06 7.21
N LEU A 84 -4.21 -8.68 8.29
CA LEU A 84 -5.05 -7.48 8.36
C LEU A 84 -4.36 -6.42 9.22
N PHE A 85 -4.22 -5.19 8.74
CA PHE A 85 -3.56 -4.13 9.50
C PHE A 85 -4.05 -2.72 9.15
N VAL A 86 -3.59 -1.73 9.91
CA VAL A 86 -3.85 -0.30 9.67
C VAL A 86 -2.56 0.32 9.15
N GLN A 87 -2.64 1.11 8.07
CA GLN A 87 -1.47 1.68 7.39
C GLN A 87 -0.57 2.45 8.37
N SER A 88 -1.14 3.34 9.18
CA SER A 88 -0.37 4.14 10.13
C SER A 88 0.33 3.36 11.25
N HIS A 89 -0.05 2.11 11.49
CA HIS A 89 0.59 1.26 12.50
C HIS A 89 1.89 0.63 11.99
N VAL A 90 2.23 0.81 10.71
CA VAL A 90 3.42 0.26 10.06
C VAL A 90 4.25 1.45 9.52
N PRO A 91 5.13 2.04 10.35
CA PRO A 91 5.86 3.27 9.99
C PRO A 91 6.74 3.13 8.74
N GLU A 92 7.13 1.90 8.38
CA GLU A 92 7.92 1.58 7.20
C GLU A 92 7.27 2.07 5.89
N HIS A 93 5.93 2.21 5.86
CA HIS A 93 5.23 2.84 4.75
C HIS A 93 5.65 4.31 4.55
N ALA A 94 5.72 5.07 5.65
CA ALA A 94 6.13 6.48 5.62
C ALA A 94 7.64 6.62 5.36
N GLU A 95 8.46 5.74 5.95
CA GLU A 95 9.91 5.74 5.72
C GLU A 95 10.24 5.46 4.25
N LEU A 96 9.62 4.43 3.66
CA LEU A 96 9.82 4.12 2.25
C LEU A 96 9.27 5.23 1.35
N HIS A 97 8.09 5.78 1.66
CA HIS A 97 7.55 6.92 0.93
C HIS A 97 8.52 8.11 0.92
N LEU A 98 9.11 8.44 2.08
CA LEU A 98 10.11 9.51 2.21
C LEU A 98 11.33 9.24 1.33
N LEU A 99 11.86 8.02 1.32
CA LEU A 99 13.03 7.68 0.49
C LEU A 99 12.70 7.74 -1.00
N LEU A 100 11.54 7.23 -1.41
CA LEU A 100 11.10 7.25 -2.80
C LEU A 100 10.82 8.69 -3.28
N SER A 101 10.34 9.59 -2.42
CA SER A 101 10.05 10.97 -2.80
C SER A 101 11.29 11.75 -3.24
N MET A 102 12.47 11.40 -2.73
CA MET A 102 13.74 12.03 -3.11
C MET A 102 14.16 11.70 -4.54
N ILE A 103 13.64 10.61 -5.12
CA ILE A 103 14.02 10.16 -6.46
C ILE A 103 12.89 10.28 -7.48
N THR A 104 11.64 10.47 -7.07
CA THR A 104 10.49 10.53 -7.97
C THR A 104 10.35 11.92 -8.60
N PRO A 105 10.37 12.05 -9.94
CA PRO A 105 10.13 13.33 -10.60
C PRO A 105 8.71 13.85 -10.33
N LEU A 106 8.59 15.14 -10.00
CA LEU A 106 7.29 15.79 -9.74
C LEU A 106 6.32 15.64 -10.91
N SER A 107 6.83 15.76 -12.14
CA SER A 107 6.03 15.65 -13.37
C SER A 107 5.39 14.28 -13.58
N TRP A 108 5.84 13.23 -12.90
CA TRP A 108 5.16 11.93 -12.92
C TRP A 108 3.87 11.99 -12.12
N LEU A 109 3.88 12.66 -10.98
CA LEU A 109 2.73 12.83 -10.09
C LEU A 109 1.68 13.76 -10.70
N GLU A 110 2.12 14.89 -11.28
CA GLU A 110 1.23 15.88 -11.92
C GLU A 110 0.48 15.34 -13.16
N ARG A 111 0.96 14.23 -13.74
CA ARG A 111 0.38 13.59 -14.93
C ARG A 111 -0.57 12.44 -14.61
N VAL A 112 -0.71 12.06 -13.35
CA VAL A 112 -1.67 11.05 -12.94
C VAL A 112 -3.08 11.59 -13.22
N PRO A 113 -3.91 10.91 -14.04
CA PRO A 113 -5.21 11.44 -14.48
C PRO A 113 -6.15 11.80 -13.31
N SER A 114 -6.19 10.93 -12.30
CA SER A 114 -7.03 11.07 -11.11
C SER A 114 -6.79 12.37 -10.35
N TYR A 115 -5.58 12.94 -10.40
CA TYR A 115 -5.22 14.15 -9.66
C TYR A 115 -6.06 15.35 -10.11
N LYS A 116 -6.16 15.57 -11.42
CA LYS A 116 -6.93 16.70 -11.96
C LYS A 116 -8.43 16.49 -11.81
N ASP A 117 -8.90 15.28 -12.11
CA ASP A 117 -10.32 14.94 -12.04
C ASP A 117 -10.85 15.10 -10.60
N GLN A 118 -10.08 14.66 -9.59
CA GLN A 118 -10.48 14.79 -8.19
C GLN A 118 -10.39 16.24 -7.68
N GLN A 119 -9.40 17.03 -8.12
CA GLN A 119 -9.36 18.46 -7.82
C GLN A 119 -10.59 19.19 -8.38
N GLU A 120 -11.06 18.80 -9.57
CA GLU A 120 -12.27 19.37 -10.17
C GLU A 120 -13.56 18.89 -9.50
N GLN A 121 -13.59 17.68 -8.94
CA GLN A 121 -14.77 17.15 -8.23
C GLN A 121 -14.90 17.70 -6.81
N LEU A 122 -13.78 18.01 -6.15
CA LEU A 122 -13.71 18.41 -4.74
C LEU A 122 -13.32 19.90 -4.62
N LYS A 123 -13.96 20.77 -5.40
CA LYS A 123 -13.64 22.22 -5.44
C LYS A 123 -13.79 22.94 -4.11
N ASP A 124 -14.65 22.42 -3.24
CA ASP A 124 -14.89 22.99 -1.91
C ASP A 124 -13.81 22.59 -0.88
N GLN A 125 -12.88 21.71 -1.26
CA GLN A 125 -11.72 21.31 -0.47
C GLN A 125 -10.45 21.91 -1.08
N ASP A 126 -9.56 22.45 -0.25
CA ASP A 126 -8.24 22.87 -0.71
C ASP A 126 -7.35 21.63 -0.88
N LEU A 127 -7.41 21.03 -2.07
CA LEU A 127 -6.59 19.89 -2.46
C LEU A 127 -5.29 20.30 -3.15
N THR A 128 -4.88 21.56 -3.03
CA THR A 128 -3.59 22.06 -3.52
C THR A 128 -2.47 21.72 -2.54
N THR A 129 -2.48 20.49 -2.01
CA THR A 129 -1.57 20.04 -0.95
C THR A 129 -0.54 19.06 -1.50
N TYR A 130 0.64 19.05 -0.90
CA TYR A 130 1.66 18.05 -1.22
C TYR A 130 1.17 16.62 -0.94
N GLY A 131 0.38 16.42 0.13
CA GLY A 131 -0.19 15.11 0.45
C GLY A 131 -1.12 14.60 -0.64
N PHE A 132 -1.95 15.47 -1.20
CA PHE A 132 -2.84 15.11 -2.31
C PHE A 132 -2.08 14.88 -3.63
N LEU A 133 -1.02 15.65 -3.92
CA LEU A 133 -0.17 15.36 -5.09
C LEU A 133 0.65 14.07 -4.91
N GLY A 134 1.10 13.81 -3.69
CA GLY A 134 2.04 12.73 -3.34
C GLY A 134 1.40 11.37 -3.05
N TYR A 135 0.07 11.28 -2.88
CA TYR A 135 -0.59 10.02 -2.50
C TYR A 135 -0.32 8.85 -3.46
N PRO A 136 -0.19 9.03 -4.80
CA PRO A 136 0.15 7.91 -5.68
C PRO A 136 1.53 7.30 -5.37
N LEU A 137 2.46 8.13 -4.86
CA LEU A 137 3.76 7.66 -4.41
C LEU A 137 3.69 6.98 -3.04
N LEU A 138 2.80 7.44 -2.15
CA LEU A 138 2.49 6.72 -0.91
C LEU A 138 1.92 5.32 -1.22
N GLN A 139 1.01 5.22 -2.18
CA GLN A 139 0.50 3.93 -2.67
C GLN A 139 1.62 3.05 -3.25
N SER A 140 2.59 3.66 -3.94
CA SER A 140 3.77 2.93 -4.43
C SER A 140 4.60 2.36 -3.28
N ALA A 141 4.79 3.12 -2.20
CA ALA A 141 5.47 2.63 -0.99
C ALA A 141 4.69 1.49 -0.33
N ASP A 142 3.36 1.63 -0.18
CA ASP A 142 2.48 0.60 0.37
C ASP A 142 2.66 -0.73 -0.39
N ILE A 143 2.70 -0.69 -1.73
CA ILE A 143 2.87 -1.88 -2.58
C ILE A 143 4.27 -2.49 -2.46
N LEU A 144 5.30 -1.66 -2.53
CA LEU A 144 6.68 -2.13 -2.66
C LEU A 144 7.24 -2.71 -1.37
N VAL A 145 6.81 -2.24 -0.19
CA VAL A 145 7.32 -2.74 1.10
C VAL A 145 7.02 -4.23 1.30
N TYR A 146 5.90 -4.73 0.75
CA TYR A 146 5.50 -6.14 0.84
C TYR A 146 5.97 -7.00 -0.33
N ARG A 147 6.55 -6.38 -1.37
CA ARG A 147 6.92 -7.03 -2.64
C ARG A 147 5.72 -7.73 -3.29
N ALA A 148 4.55 -7.10 -3.26
CA ALA A 148 3.33 -7.66 -3.80
C ALA A 148 3.45 -7.93 -5.31
N GLN A 149 3.10 -9.15 -5.74
CA GLN A 149 3.06 -9.53 -7.16
C GLN A 149 1.70 -9.21 -7.80
N HIS A 150 0.65 -9.17 -6.98
CA HIS A 150 -0.72 -8.90 -7.41
C HIS A 150 -1.33 -7.77 -6.59
N VAL A 151 -1.89 -6.78 -7.28
CA VAL A 151 -2.59 -5.65 -6.66
C VAL A 151 -3.94 -5.50 -7.36
N PRO A 152 -5.03 -6.05 -6.81
CA PRO A 152 -6.36 -5.92 -7.38
C PRO A 152 -6.81 -4.46 -7.27
N VAL A 153 -7.05 -3.83 -8.41
CA VAL A 153 -7.45 -2.42 -8.48
C VAL A 153 -8.56 -2.20 -9.50
N GLY A 154 -9.34 -1.13 -9.33
CA GLY A 154 -10.28 -0.64 -10.34
C GLY A 154 -9.56 0.03 -11.52
N GLU A 155 -10.28 0.26 -12.61
CA GLU A 155 -9.74 0.91 -13.82
C GLU A 155 -9.17 2.31 -13.54
N ASP A 156 -9.77 3.04 -12.59
CA ASP A 156 -9.36 4.37 -12.16
C ASP A 156 -7.99 4.41 -11.45
N GLN A 157 -7.53 3.26 -10.95
CA GLN A 157 -6.29 3.13 -10.18
C GLN A 157 -5.13 2.52 -10.99
N VAL A 158 -5.37 2.14 -12.25
CA VAL A 158 -4.35 1.52 -13.12
C VAL A 158 -3.13 2.44 -13.28
N ALA A 159 -3.35 3.75 -13.43
CA ALA A 159 -2.28 4.73 -13.54
C ALA A 159 -1.37 4.76 -12.30
N HIS A 160 -1.91 4.55 -11.08
CA HIS A 160 -1.10 4.48 -9.86
C HIS A 160 -0.25 3.22 -9.79
N VAL A 161 -0.79 2.09 -10.26
CA VAL A 161 -0.03 0.83 -10.34
C VAL A 161 1.11 0.94 -11.36
N GLU A 162 0.88 1.59 -12.50
CA GLU A 162 1.97 1.86 -13.45
C GLU A 162 3.01 2.83 -12.89
N LEU A 163 2.61 3.89 -12.18
CA LEU A 163 3.54 4.76 -11.45
C LEU A 163 4.40 3.97 -10.45
N THR A 164 3.80 3.01 -9.74
CA THR A 164 4.52 2.13 -8.81
C THR A 164 5.61 1.33 -9.54
N ARG A 165 5.28 0.79 -10.72
CA ARG A 165 6.23 0.03 -11.54
C ARG A 165 7.37 0.91 -12.03
N GLU A 166 7.09 2.13 -12.50
CA GLU A 166 8.13 3.07 -12.93
C GLU A 166 9.03 3.51 -11.76
N THR A 167 8.44 3.77 -10.59
CA THR A 167 9.18 4.10 -9.37
C THR A 167 10.14 2.99 -8.98
N ALA A 168 9.67 1.73 -9.00
CA ALA A 168 10.51 0.56 -8.73
C ALA A 168 11.64 0.38 -9.76
N ARG A 169 11.35 0.54 -11.06
CA ARG A 169 12.37 0.46 -12.11
C ARG A 169 13.43 1.55 -11.96
N ARG A 170 13.01 2.77 -11.62
CA ARG A 170 13.91 3.89 -11.38
C ARG A 170 14.81 3.65 -10.17
N PHE A 171 14.24 3.20 -9.05
CA PHE A 171 15.02 2.82 -7.88
C PHE A 171 16.07 1.76 -8.22
N ASN A 172 15.66 0.67 -8.89
CA ASN A 172 16.57 -0.40 -9.30
C ASN A 172 17.63 0.06 -10.30
N HIS A 173 17.31 1.04 -11.15
CA HIS A 173 18.27 1.62 -12.08
C HIS A 173 19.33 2.45 -11.35
N LEU A 174 18.94 3.22 -10.32
CA LEU A 174 19.84 4.08 -9.56
C LEU A 174 20.73 3.31 -8.57
N TYR A 175 20.19 2.28 -7.93
CA TYR A 175 20.82 1.63 -6.76
C TYR A 175 21.02 0.11 -6.87
N GLY A 176 20.65 -0.51 -8.00
CA GLY A 176 20.64 -1.97 -8.18
C GLY A 176 21.50 -2.47 -9.34
N ARG A 177 22.40 -1.63 -9.88
CA ARG A 177 23.18 -1.94 -11.09
C ARG A 177 24.68 -1.94 -10.85
N GLU A 178 25.14 -1.63 -9.65
CA GLU A 178 26.56 -1.66 -9.34
C GLU A 178 27.10 -3.10 -9.38
N PRO A 179 28.34 -3.32 -9.84
CA PRO A 179 28.93 -4.66 -9.92
C PRO A 179 28.96 -5.42 -8.59
N ASP A 180 29.06 -4.69 -7.48
CA ASP A 180 29.12 -5.22 -6.12
C ASP A 180 27.78 -5.14 -5.36
N PHE A 181 26.66 -4.93 -6.07
CA PHE A 181 25.33 -4.75 -5.44
C PHE A 181 24.97 -5.89 -4.48
N GLU A 182 25.06 -7.14 -4.92
CA GLU A 182 24.73 -8.30 -4.07
C GLU A 182 25.63 -8.37 -2.82
N GLU A 183 26.91 -8.02 -2.95
CA GLU A 183 27.83 -7.96 -1.82
C GLU A 183 27.51 -6.82 -0.86
N LYS A 184 27.09 -5.65 -1.37
CA LYS A 184 26.59 -4.54 -0.55
C LYS A 184 25.33 -4.94 0.21
N VAL A 185 24.39 -5.62 -0.44
CA VAL A 185 23.17 -6.14 0.19
C VAL A 185 23.52 -7.11 1.30
N GLU A 186 24.40 -8.09 1.06
CA GLU A 186 24.80 -9.04 2.09
C GLU A 186 25.54 -8.37 3.27
N ARG A 187 26.35 -7.34 3.01
CA ARG A 187 26.97 -6.53 4.07
C ARG A 187 25.93 -5.78 4.90
N ALA A 188 24.97 -5.13 4.24
CA ALA A 188 23.89 -4.40 4.91
C ALA A 188 23.03 -5.35 5.77
N VAL A 189 22.67 -6.52 5.24
CA VAL A 189 21.90 -7.53 5.97
C VAL A 189 22.65 -7.99 7.22
N LYS A 190 23.96 -8.29 7.12
CA LYS A 190 24.78 -8.67 8.28
C LYS A 190 24.88 -7.54 9.31
N ALA A 191 24.93 -6.28 8.86
CA ALA A 191 25.01 -5.11 9.73
C ALA A 191 23.73 -4.89 10.58
N LEU A 192 22.59 -5.52 10.23
CA LEU A 192 21.38 -5.50 11.05
C LEU A 192 21.54 -6.25 12.40
N GLY A 193 22.59 -7.08 12.55
CA GLY A 193 22.82 -7.92 13.72
C GLY A 193 22.14 -9.30 13.62
N GLY A 194 22.58 -10.26 14.45
CA GLY A 194 22.26 -11.69 14.26
C GLY A 194 20.77 -12.04 14.27
N ARG A 195 19.97 -11.44 15.19
CA ARG A 195 18.52 -11.68 15.26
C ARG A 195 17.80 -11.12 14.04
N ASN A 196 18.08 -9.86 13.68
CA ASN A 196 17.42 -9.18 12.56
C ASN A 196 17.85 -9.75 11.20
N THR A 197 19.12 -10.15 11.06
CA THR A 197 19.62 -10.87 9.89
C THR A 197 18.81 -12.14 9.64
N THR A 198 18.61 -12.94 10.70
CA THR A 198 17.83 -14.19 10.63
C THR A 198 16.39 -13.91 10.22
N LEU A 199 15.75 -12.92 10.87
CA LEU A 199 14.37 -12.52 10.59
C LEU A 199 14.21 -12.03 9.14
N TYR A 200 15.07 -11.10 8.69
CA TYR A 200 15.07 -10.60 7.32
C TYR A 200 15.14 -11.75 6.30
N ARG A 201 16.05 -12.71 6.50
CA ARG A 201 16.23 -13.85 5.60
C ARG A 201 15.04 -14.81 5.61
N GLN A 202 14.32 -14.92 6.71
CA GLN A 202 13.09 -15.72 6.79
C GLN A 202 11.93 -15.02 6.06
N LEU A 203 11.76 -13.71 6.28
CA LEU A 203 10.65 -12.92 5.70
C LEU A 203 10.86 -12.55 4.21
N ARG A 204 12.11 -12.58 3.73
CA ARG A 204 12.44 -12.32 2.31
C ARG A 204 11.95 -13.45 1.37
N ARG A 205 11.76 -14.66 1.90
CA ARG A 205 11.39 -15.87 1.14
C ARG A 205 9.96 -15.84 0.63
#